data_AF-A0A1F5NK92-F1
#
_entry.id   AF-A0A1F5NK92-F1
#
_cell.length_a   1.000
_cell.length_b   1.000
_cell.length_c   1.000
_cell.angle_alpha   90.00
_cell.angle_beta   90.00
_cell.angle_gamma   90.00
#
_symmetry.space_group_name_H-M   'P 1'
#
loop_
_entity.id
_entity.type
_entity.pdbx_description
1 polymer ?
#
loop_
_entity_poly.entity_id
_entity_poly.type
_entity_poly.pdbx_seq_one_letter_code
_entity_poly.pdbx_strand_id
1 'polypeptide(L)'
;MTYRKKPEHNPNNYLKVILESLEHYNSVERLDIANLLFEGYKSIKDNPQRIANQKALILEMLSKWIQVFEDLAVLSLMFGGKVVGDTRDPFEIYSYISNQKILEFYYKVKNGLPKNIISKIYAIKTPLELLKEGKINRKEYPYFKKQIDEMVDAASSNLTKLGKLYSARRKGGRLNYGFLVKIYFQTKHGFKMIQPTDTAKILWQFNDTDVAILKDVVQMRSGRKIMRIGLFEKWDEVEIVLLIDRIKGWSEVMNEIIGAQLRYLDNPNFIVPMVRRLKTDEYIKNTGVKPGRNDKCPCESNLKYKKCCFS
;
A
#
# COMPACT_ATOMS: atom_id res chain seq x y z
N MET A 1 -29.76 -17.55 34.93
CA MET A 1 -28.93 -16.60 34.14
C MET A 1 -27.99 -17.41 33.27
N THR A 2 -28.29 -17.55 31.99
CA THR A 2 -27.36 -18.11 31.01
C THR A 2 -26.26 -17.08 30.77
N TYR A 3 -25.04 -17.39 31.19
CA TYR A 3 -23.86 -16.62 30.80
C TYR A 3 -23.79 -16.64 29.27
N ARG A 4 -24.20 -15.53 28.62
CA ARG A 4 -23.88 -15.30 27.21
C ARG A 4 -22.36 -15.34 27.12
N LYS A 5 -21.81 -16.37 26.46
CA LYS A 5 -20.40 -16.38 26.05
C LYS A 5 -20.10 -15.03 25.41
N LYS A 6 -19.06 -14.34 25.87
CA LYS A 6 -18.51 -13.20 25.13
C LYS A 6 -18.26 -13.68 23.69
N PRO A 7 -18.61 -12.89 22.66
CA PRO A 7 -18.32 -13.29 21.29
C PRO A 7 -16.84 -13.62 21.19
N GLU A 8 -16.52 -14.83 20.74
CA GLU A 8 -15.13 -15.25 20.53
C GLU A 8 -14.52 -14.28 19.51
N HIS A 9 -13.59 -13.45 19.97
CA HIS A 9 -12.84 -12.53 19.11
C HIS A 9 -12.03 -13.37 18.13
N ASN A 10 -12.45 -13.44 16.87
CA ASN A 10 -11.67 -14.03 15.80
C ASN A 10 -10.89 -12.93 15.07
N PRO A 11 -9.56 -12.82 15.24
CA PRO A 11 -8.73 -11.81 14.58
C PRO A 11 -8.86 -11.80 13.06
N ASN A 12 -9.17 -12.96 12.45
CA ASN A 12 -9.37 -13.06 11.00
C ASN A 12 -10.62 -12.32 10.52
N ASN A 13 -11.67 -12.22 11.35
CA ASN A 13 -12.88 -11.46 11.00
C ASN A 13 -12.61 -9.96 10.99
N TYR A 14 -11.81 -9.45 11.93
CA TYR A 14 -11.41 -8.04 11.96
C TYR A 14 -10.48 -7.68 10.80
N LEU A 15 -9.49 -8.53 10.52
CA LEU A 15 -8.62 -8.34 9.36
C LEU A 15 -9.42 -8.34 8.06
N LYS A 16 -10.38 -9.25 7.90
CA LYS A 16 -11.26 -9.30 6.73
C LYS A 16 -12.06 -7.99 6.58
N VAL A 17 -12.72 -7.54 7.65
CA VAL A 17 -13.48 -6.27 7.64
C VAL A 17 -12.59 -5.06 7.30
N ILE A 18 -11.37 -5.02 7.85
CA ILE A 18 -10.40 -3.96 7.51
C ILE A 18 -10.02 -4.04 6.04
N LEU A 19 -9.69 -5.22 5.52
CA LEU A 19 -9.31 -5.41 4.13
C LEU A 19 -10.46 -5.09 3.17
N GLU A 20 -11.69 -5.50 3.48
CA GLU A 20 -12.90 -5.16 2.71
C GLU A 20 -13.18 -3.65 2.75
N SER A 21 -12.99 -3.00 3.90
CA SER A 21 -13.09 -1.54 4.00
C SER A 21 -12.02 -0.84 3.17
N LEU A 22 -10.79 -1.37 3.14
CA LEU A 22 -9.70 -0.80 2.34
C LEU A 22 -9.91 -1.06 0.84
N GLU A 23 -10.44 -2.21 0.46
CA GLU A 23 -10.83 -2.51 -0.91
C GLU A 23 -11.93 -1.56 -1.39
N HIS A 24 -12.90 -1.26 -0.53
CA HIS A 24 -14.06 -0.43 -0.87
C HIS A 24 -13.76 1.08 -0.90
N TYR A 25 -13.02 1.61 0.08
CA TYR A 25 -12.92 3.07 0.31
C TYR A 25 -11.61 3.74 -0.13
N ASN A 26 -10.56 3.00 -0.51
CA ASN A 26 -9.21 3.50 -0.17
C ASN A 26 -8.27 3.85 -1.32
N SER A 27 -8.41 3.27 -2.51
CA SER A 27 -7.43 3.48 -3.59
C SER A 27 -8.01 4.21 -4.79
N VAL A 28 -9.24 3.87 -5.17
CA VAL A 28 -10.01 4.48 -6.27
C VAL A 28 -10.56 5.83 -5.83
N GLU A 29 -11.24 5.90 -4.68
CA GLU A 29 -11.79 7.17 -4.18
C GLU A 29 -10.69 8.23 -3.92
N ARG A 30 -9.51 7.83 -3.44
CA ARG A 30 -8.38 8.74 -3.24
C ARG A 30 -7.84 9.29 -4.56
N LEU A 31 -7.78 8.45 -5.60
CA LEU A 31 -7.37 8.86 -6.94
C LEU A 31 -8.40 9.79 -7.57
N ASP A 32 -9.68 9.48 -7.43
CA ASP A 32 -10.78 10.31 -7.94
C ASP A 32 -10.78 11.68 -7.26
N ILE A 33 -10.58 11.73 -5.94
CA ILE A 33 -10.42 12.99 -5.21
C ILE A 33 -9.16 13.73 -5.68
N ALA A 34 -8.03 13.05 -5.88
CA ALA A 34 -6.81 13.69 -6.38
C ALA A 34 -7.00 14.29 -7.79
N ASN A 35 -7.73 13.59 -8.67
CA ASN A 35 -8.07 14.08 -10.01
C ASN A 35 -9.02 15.28 -9.92
N LEU A 36 -10.04 15.24 -9.07
CA LEU A 36 -10.94 16.38 -8.84
C LEU A 36 -10.19 17.61 -8.32
N LEU A 37 -9.27 17.43 -7.37
CA LEU A 37 -8.43 18.50 -6.86
C LEU A 37 -7.50 19.07 -7.94
N PHE A 38 -7.00 18.22 -8.83
CA PHE A 38 -6.15 18.65 -9.95
C PHE A 38 -6.91 19.45 -11.00
N GLU A 39 -8.13 19.05 -11.34
CA GLU A 39 -9.02 19.83 -12.21
C GLU A 39 -9.40 21.17 -11.57
N GLY A 40 -9.66 21.15 -10.24
CA GLY A 40 -9.79 22.36 -9.44
C GLY A 40 -8.56 23.27 -9.57
N TYR A 41 -7.34 22.72 -9.48
CA TYR A 41 -6.08 23.45 -9.61
C TYR A 41 -5.93 24.09 -11.00
N LYS A 42 -6.23 23.36 -12.07
CA LYS A 42 -6.22 23.90 -13.44
C LYS A 42 -7.20 25.06 -13.60
N SER A 43 -8.41 24.91 -13.07
CA SER A 43 -9.48 25.92 -13.19
C SER A 43 -9.16 27.28 -12.55
N ILE A 44 -8.23 27.30 -11.59
CA ILE A 44 -7.83 28.51 -10.86
C ILE A 44 -6.43 29.01 -11.22
N LYS A 45 -5.73 28.33 -12.15
CA LYS A 45 -4.32 28.57 -12.51
C LYS A 45 -4.05 30.00 -12.99
N ASP A 46 -5.00 30.58 -13.70
CA ASP A 46 -4.84 31.85 -14.43
C ASP A 46 -5.28 33.10 -13.66
N ASN A 47 -5.62 32.97 -12.36
CA ASN A 47 -6.03 34.09 -11.52
C ASN A 47 -5.06 34.33 -10.34
N PRO A 48 -4.24 35.40 -10.38
CA PRO A 48 -3.26 35.73 -9.33
C PRO A 48 -3.85 35.92 -7.92
N GLN A 49 -5.10 36.38 -7.79
CA GLN A 49 -5.78 36.47 -6.49
C GLN A 49 -6.11 35.09 -5.87
N ARG A 50 -5.97 33.98 -6.62
CA ARG A 50 -6.28 32.62 -6.16
C ARG A 50 -5.07 31.76 -5.82
N ILE A 51 -3.87 32.35 -5.70
CA ILE A 51 -2.63 31.62 -5.33
C ILE A 51 -2.79 30.87 -4.00
N ALA A 52 -3.47 31.45 -3.01
CA ALA A 52 -3.75 30.76 -1.73
C ALA A 52 -4.61 29.50 -1.91
N ASN A 53 -5.57 29.52 -2.84
CA ASN A 53 -6.43 28.37 -3.14
C ASN A 53 -5.66 27.29 -3.92
N GLN A 54 -4.76 27.68 -4.82
CA GLN A 54 -3.84 26.73 -5.49
C GLN A 54 -2.95 26.01 -4.48
N LYS A 55 -2.38 26.75 -3.52
CA LYS A 55 -1.55 26.20 -2.44
C LYS A 55 -2.33 25.21 -1.56
N ALA A 56 -3.59 25.52 -1.25
CA ALA A 56 -4.48 24.63 -0.50
C ALA A 56 -4.75 23.32 -1.27
N LEU A 57 -5.05 23.39 -2.57
CA LEU A 57 -5.28 22.19 -3.39
C LEU A 57 -4.04 21.30 -3.49
N ILE A 58 -2.85 21.89 -3.64
CA ILE A 58 -1.58 21.13 -3.64
C ILE A 58 -1.38 20.39 -2.31
N LEU A 59 -1.67 21.02 -1.18
CA LEU A 59 -1.56 20.39 0.14
C LEU A 59 -2.60 19.29 0.35
N GLU A 60 -3.81 19.46 -0.16
CA GLU A 60 -4.84 18.41 -0.13
C GLU A 60 -4.43 17.21 -0.99
N MET A 61 -3.90 17.45 -2.20
CA MET A 61 -3.37 16.38 -3.06
C MET A 61 -2.19 15.66 -2.41
N LEU A 62 -1.28 16.41 -1.77
CA LEU A 62 -0.21 15.85 -0.96
C LEU A 62 -0.76 15.00 0.17
N SER A 63 -1.79 15.47 0.88
CA SER A 63 -2.45 14.72 1.95
C SER A 63 -3.07 13.42 1.43
N LYS A 64 -3.62 13.40 0.21
CA LYS A 64 -4.11 12.17 -0.44
C LYS A 64 -2.99 11.20 -0.83
N TRP A 65 -1.90 11.71 -1.42
CA TRP A 65 -0.68 10.92 -1.63
C TRP A 65 -0.08 10.37 -0.34
N ILE A 66 -0.36 11.06 0.76
CA ILE A 66 0.15 10.73 2.07
C ILE A 66 -0.73 9.71 2.82
N GLN A 67 -2.05 9.73 2.62
CA GLN A 67 -2.97 8.68 3.09
C GLN A 67 -2.64 7.30 2.50
N VAL A 68 -2.08 7.29 1.29
CA VAL A 68 -1.45 6.10 0.67
C VAL A 68 -0.36 5.47 1.57
N PHE A 69 0.29 6.23 2.45
CA PHE A 69 1.26 5.69 3.42
C PHE A 69 0.64 5.13 4.70
N GLU A 70 -0.62 5.43 5.00
CA GLU A 70 -1.35 4.71 6.05
C GLU A 70 -1.54 3.25 5.64
N ASP A 71 -1.63 2.98 4.33
CA ASP A 71 -1.66 1.62 3.78
C ASP A 71 -0.33 0.89 4.04
N LEU A 72 0.80 1.59 4.04
CA LEU A 72 2.09 1.03 4.49
C LEU A 72 2.08 0.67 5.98
N ALA A 73 1.37 1.43 6.82
CA ALA A 73 1.18 1.09 8.22
C ALA A 73 0.34 -0.19 8.35
N VAL A 74 -0.73 -0.34 7.57
CA VAL A 74 -1.53 -1.58 7.48
C VAL A 74 -0.68 -2.75 6.98
N LEU A 75 0.10 -2.58 5.91
CA LEU A 75 1.04 -3.61 5.45
C LEU A 75 2.07 -3.98 6.53
N SER A 76 2.54 -3.00 7.31
CA SER A 76 3.47 -3.24 8.41
C SER A 76 2.80 -4.01 9.57
N LEU A 77 1.50 -3.82 9.81
CA LEU A 77 0.70 -4.62 10.74
C LEU A 77 0.58 -6.06 10.27
N MET A 78 0.30 -6.27 8.98
CA MET A 78 0.26 -7.59 8.36
C MET A 78 1.63 -8.29 8.41
N PHE A 79 2.72 -7.53 8.32
CA PHE A 79 4.11 -8.01 8.42
C PHE A 79 4.57 -8.35 9.85
N GLY A 80 4.06 -7.62 10.85
CA GLY A 80 4.59 -7.63 12.21
C GLY A 80 4.67 -9.02 12.85
N GLY A 81 3.79 -9.97 12.48
CA GLY A 81 3.84 -11.38 12.91
C GLY A 81 3.96 -11.60 14.42
N LYS A 82 3.74 -10.55 15.21
CA LYS A 82 3.95 -10.40 16.65
C LYS A 82 3.27 -9.04 17.01
N VAL A 83 2.06 -8.89 17.53
CA VAL A 83 1.25 -9.78 18.39
C VAL A 83 2.15 -10.76 19.13
N VAL A 84 3.20 -10.25 19.79
CA VAL A 84 4.00 -11.08 20.70
C VAL A 84 3.06 -11.38 21.87
N GLY A 85 2.44 -12.56 21.80
CA GLY A 85 1.34 -12.97 22.67
C GLY A 85 0.00 -12.85 21.94
N ASP A 86 -0.69 -13.98 21.79
CA ASP A 86 -2.01 -14.23 21.18
C ASP A 86 -3.19 -13.38 21.73
N THR A 87 -2.96 -12.17 22.22
CA THR A 87 -3.94 -11.43 23.03
C THR A 87 -4.06 -9.94 22.72
N ARG A 88 -3.56 -9.43 21.57
CA ARG A 88 -3.65 -7.98 21.29
C ARG A 88 -4.42 -7.63 20.03
N ASP A 89 -5.30 -6.64 20.20
CA ASP A 89 -6.22 -6.09 19.22
C ASP A 89 -5.44 -5.41 18.06
N PRO A 90 -5.66 -5.82 16.79
CA PRO A 90 -5.10 -5.16 15.62
C PRO A 90 -5.34 -3.64 15.57
N PHE A 91 -6.44 -3.17 16.15
CA PHE A 91 -6.83 -1.75 16.21
C PHE A 91 -5.98 -0.94 17.19
N GLU A 92 -5.59 -1.53 18.33
CA GLU A 92 -4.59 -0.93 19.21
C GLU A 92 -3.25 -0.86 18.48
N ILE A 93 -2.81 -1.89 17.76
CA ILE A 93 -1.50 -1.82 17.10
C ILE A 93 -1.48 -0.73 16.01
N TYR A 94 -2.55 -0.58 15.22
CA TYR A 94 -2.69 0.52 14.24
C TYR A 94 -2.59 1.91 14.90
N SER A 95 -3.26 2.09 16.05
CA SER A 95 -3.30 3.37 16.76
C SER A 95 -1.95 3.76 17.38
N TYR A 96 -1.09 2.77 17.68
CA TYR A 96 0.16 2.92 18.41
C TYR A 96 1.45 2.64 17.59
N ILE A 97 1.36 2.30 16.30
CA ILE A 97 2.56 2.26 15.45
C ILE A 97 3.16 3.66 15.32
N SER A 98 4.40 3.80 15.78
CA SER A 98 5.14 5.05 15.64
C SER A 98 5.50 5.29 14.18
N ASN A 99 5.45 6.56 13.76
CA ASN A 99 5.82 7.01 12.42
C ASN A 99 7.25 6.57 12.00
N GLN A 100 8.17 6.41 12.96
CA GLN A 100 9.51 5.88 12.72
C GLN A 100 9.51 4.43 12.20
N LYS A 101 8.64 3.57 12.73
CA LYS A 101 8.53 2.17 12.28
C LYS A 101 7.97 2.07 10.86
N ILE A 102 7.04 2.95 10.49
CA ILE A 102 6.48 3.01 9.14
C ILE A 102 7.58 3.44 8.16
N LEU A 103 8.37 4.46 8.51
CA LEU A 103 9.55 4.89 7.75
C LEU A 103 10.56 3.75 7.55
N GLU A 104 10.90 3.02 8.61
CA GLU A 104 11.83 1.89 8.54
C GLU A 104 11.31 0.77 7.62
N PHE A 105 10.02 0.43 7.70
CA PHE A 105 9.41 -0.57 6.81
C PHE A 105 9.47 -0.11 5.35
N TYR A 106 9.16 1.16 5.11
CA TYR A 106 9.27 1.76 3.78
C TYR A 106 10.70 1.69 3.22
N TYR A 107 11.73 1.98 4.01
CA TYR A 107 13.13 1.82 3.59
C TYR A 107 13.46 0.37 3.21
N LYS A 108 12.90 -0.61 3.92
CA LYS A 108 13.06 -2.04 3.58
C LYS A 108 12.38 -2.37 2.25
N VAL A 109 11.15 -1.90 2.02
CA VAL A 109 10.43 -2.07 0.75
C VAL A 109 11.25 -1.52 -0.42
N LYS A 110 11.81 -0.31 -0.27
CA LYS A 110 12.68 0.31 -1.28
C LYS A 110 13.91 -0.53 -1.63
N ASN A 111 14.56 -1.11 -0.62
CA ASN A 111 15.78 -1.89 -0.81
C ASN A 111 15.51 -3.34 -1.21
N GLY A 112 14.24 -3.73 -1.32
CA GLY A 112 13.80 -5.09 -1.56
C GLY A 112 13.54 -5.82 -0.26
N LEU A 113 12.40 -6.52 -0.20
CA LEU A 113 12.06 -7.39 0.92
C LEU A 113 12.53 -8.82 0.63
N PRO A 114 12.89 -9.60 1.67
CA PRO A 114 13.14 -11.03 1.52
C PRO A 114 11.93 -11.78 0.93
N LYS A 115 12.16 -12.83 0.12
CA LYS A 115 11.10 -13.60 -0.57
C LYS A 115 10.03 -14.16 0.37
N ASN A 116 10.42 -14.63 1.55
CA ASN A 116 9.48 -15.13 2.57
C ASN A 116 8.56 -14.02 3.11
N ILE A 117 9.00 -12.76 3.09
CA ILE A 117 8.19 -11.62 3.49
C ILE A 117 7.23 -11.23 2.37
N ILE A 118 7.70 -11.18 1.13
CA ILE A 118 6.85 -10.97 -0.05
C ILE A 118 5.72 -12.01 -0.09
N SER A 119 6.08 -13.27 0.12
CA SER A 119 5.12 -14.37 0.16
C SER A 119 4.04 -14.15 1.22
N LYS A 120 4.40 -13.65 2.41
CA LYS A 120 3.42 -13.30 3.46
C LYS A 120 2.53 -12.12 3.07
N ILE A 121 3.10 -11.05 2.49
CA ILE A 121 2.35 -9.85 2.06
C ILE A 121 1.31 -10.20 1.00
N TYR A 122 1.65 -11.10 0.08
CA TYR A 122 0.74 -11.53 -0.98
C TYR A 122 -0.07 -12.79 -0.63
N ALA A 123 0.01 -13.26 0.62
CA ALA A 123 -0.59 -14.51 1.08
C ALA A 123 -0.29 -15.74 0.18
N ILE A 124 0.93 -15.78 -0.37
CA ILE A 124 1.44 -16.85 -1.23
C ILE A 124 2.05 -17.93 -0.32
N LYS A 125 1.44 -19.11 -0.29
CA LYS A 125 2.05 -20.29 0.33
C LYS A 125 3.21 -20.80 -0.51
N THR A 126 4.23 -21.31 0.16
CA THR A 126 5.37 -21.97 -0.50
C THR A 126 4.94 -23.32 -1.08
N PRO A 127 5.60 -23.79 -2.15
CA PRO A 127 5.35 -25.12 -2.71
C PRO A 127 5.53 -26.24 -1.68
N LEU A 128 6.46 -26.06 -0.73
CA LEU A 128 6.72 -27.04 0.33
C LEU A 128 5.58 -27.12 1.34
N GLU A 129 4.97 -25.99 1.72
CA GLU A 129 3.78 -25.96 2.58
C GLU A 129 2.61 -26.69 1.89
N LEU A 130 2.35 -26.36 0.62
CA LEU A 130 1.29 -27.01 -0.15
C LEU A 130 1.49 -28.52 -0.31
N LEU A 131 2.75 -28.96 -0.45
CA LEU A 131 3.10 -30.38 -0.53
C LEU A 131 2.89 -31.09 0.82
N LYS A 132 3.32 -30.47 1.92
CA LYS A 132 3.13 -31.01 3.29
C LYS A 132 1.65 -31.11 3.67
N GLU A 133 0.83 -30.17 3.22
CA GLU A 133 -0.63 -30.16 3.40
C GLU A 133 -1.37 -31.12 2.46
N GLY A 134 -0.67 -31.82 1.56
CA GLY A 134 -1.26 -32.74 0.59
C GLY A 134 -2.12 -32.06 -0.48
N LYS A 135 -1.97 -30.74 -0.69
CA LYS A 135 -2.73 -29.99 -1.70
C LYS A 135 -2.18 -30.17 -3.11
N ILE A 136 -0.87 -30.43 -3.20
CA ILE A 136 -0.17 -30.77 -4.44
C ILE A 136 0.60 -32.08 -4.25
N ASN A 137 0.88 -32.78 -5.35
CA ASN A 137 1.67 -34.00 -5.35
C ASN A 137 3.14 -33.75 -5.76
N ARG A 138 4.00 -34.77 -5.59
CA ARG A 138 5.44 -34.67 -5.93
C ARG A 138 5.72 -34.37 -7.42
N LYS A 139 4.84 -34.78 -8.33
CA LYS A 139 4.98 -34.50 -9.78
C LYS A 139 4.62 -33.05 -10.10
N GLU A 140 3.67 -32.47 -9.38
CA GLU A 140 3.29 -31.06 -9.51
C GLU A 140 4.35 -30.11 -8.92
N TYR A 141 5.11 -30.56 -7.91
CA TYR A 141 6.03 -29.72 -7.15
C TYR A 141 7.01 -28.88 -8.01
N PRO A 142 7.71 -29.41 -9.04
CA PRO A 142 8.64 -28.61 -9.82
C PRO A 142 7.96 -27.43 -10.55
N TYR A 143 6.77 -27.66 -11.09
CA TYR A 143 6.00 -26.63 -11.79
C TYR A 143 5.47 -25.58 -10.81
N PHE A 144 4.93 -26.02 -9.67
CA PHE A 144 4.50 -25.12 -8.59
C PHE A 144 5.65 -24.28 -8.06
N LYS A 145 6.84 -24.86 -7.90
CA LYS A 145 8.03 -24.12 -7.49
C LYS A 145 8.37 -23.02 -8.48
N LYS A 146 8.46 -23.34 -9.77
CA LYS A 146 8.72 -22.36 -10.82
C LYS A 146 7.69 -21.21 -10.80
N GLN A 147 6.39 -21.53 -10.82
CA GLN A 147 5.33 -20.52 -10.89
C GLN A 147 5.25 -19.65 -9.63
N ILE A 148 5.38 -20.23 -8.44
CA ILE A 148 5.36 -19.47 -7.18
C ILE A 148 6.61 -18.57 -7.08
N ASP A 149 7.78 -19.06 -7.47
CA ASP A 149 9.00 -18.25 -7.48
C ASP A 149 8.86 -17.04 -8.45
N GLU A 150 8.30 -17.25 -9.64
CA GLU A 150 7.99 -16.19 -10.61
C GLU A 150 7.00 -15.15 -10.05
N MET A 151 5.94 -15.60 -9.37
CA MET A 151 4.96 -14.70 -8.72
C MET A 151 5.62 -13.87 -7.61
N VAL A 152 6.45 -14.50 -6.78
CA VAL A 152 7.17 -13.81 -5.70
C VAL A 152 8.18 -12.80 -6.26
N ASP A 153 8.85 -13.12 -7.36
CA ASP A 153 9.78 -12.20 -8.00
C ASP A 153 9.08 -11.01 -8.66
N ALA A 154 7.92 -11.24 -9.30
CA ALA A 154 7.07 -10.17 -9.83
C ALA A 154 6.56 -9.24 -8.71
N ALA A 155 6.03 -9.81 -7.63
CA ALA A 155 5.56 -9.07 -6.46
C ALA A 155 6.69 -8.24 -5.81
N SER A 156 7.88 -8.82 -5.69
CA SER A 156 9.07 -8.13 -5.19
C SER A 156 9.46 -6.95 -6.09
N SER A 157 9.43 -7.13 -7.40
CA SER A 157 9.71 -6.07 -8.38
C SER A 157 8.70 -4.92 -8.28
N ASN A 158 7.41 -5.22 -8.18
CA ASN A 158 6.34 -4.23 -8.03
C ASN A 158 6.53 -3.38 -6.76
N LEU A 159 6.71 -4.03 -5.61
CA LEU A 159 6.94 -3.34 -4.33
C LEU A 159 8.24 -2.51 -4.34
N THR A 160 9.32 -3.04 -4.92
CA THR A 160 10.60 -2.34 -5.02
C THR A 160 10.50 -1.11 -5.93
N LYS A 161 9.81 -1.22 -7.07
CA LYS A 161 9.59 -0.11 -8.01
C LYS A 161 8.86 1.04 -7.30
N LEU A 162 7.81 0.73 -6.55
CA LEU A 162 7.09 1.71 -5.74
C LEU A 162 7.99 2.32 -4.65
N GLY A 163 8.75 1.49 -3.94
CA GLY A 163 9.74 1.94 -2.98
C GLY A 163 10.77 2.90 -3.60
N LYS A 164 11.20 2.69 -4.85
CA LYS A 164 12.15 3.59 -5.52
C LYS A 164 11.55 4.95 -5.89
N LEU A 165 10.25 5.03 -6.24
CA LEU A 165 9.58 6.27 -6.65
C LEU A 165 9.71 7.39 -5.61
N TYR A 166 9.70 7.10 -4.31
CA TYR A 166 9.84 8.15 -3.29
C TYR A 166 11.28 8.62 -3.04
N SER A 167 12.28 8.01 -3.68
CA SER A 167 13.69 8.40 -3.54
C SER A 167 14.30 8.97 -4.81
N ALA A 168 13.55 8.99 -5.91
CA ALA A 168 14.00 9.59 -7.16
C ALA A 168 14.23 11.10 -6.95
N ARG A 169 15.51 11.49 -6.81
CA ARG A 169 15.94 12.88 -6.95
C ARG A 169 15.83 13.26 -8.42
N ARG A 170 15.17 14.37 -8.72
CA ARG A 170 15.24 14.97 -10.06
C ARG A 170 16.69 15.45 -10.30
N LYS A 171 17.23 15.19 -11.49
CA LYS A 171 18.41 15.93 -11.97
C LYS A 171 17.93 17.35 -12.29
N GLY A 172 18.29 18.31 -11.43
CA GLY A 172 17.85 19.70 -11.50
C GLY A 172 16.60 19.95 -10.64
N GLY A 173 16.78 20.53 -9.46
CA GLY A 173 15.69 21.03 -8.62
C GLY A 173 15.11 20.05 -7.60
N ARG A 174 14.72 20.62 -6.45
CA ARG A 174 14.65 20.11 -5.07
C ARG A 174 13.51 19.14 -4.69
N LEU A 175 13.03 18.25 -5.56
CA LEU A 175 12.01 17.28 -5.11
C LEU A 175 12.61 16.04 -4.43
N ASN A 176 12.81 16.16 -3.12
CA ASN A 176 13.08 15.02 -2.24
C ASN A 176 11.78 14.54 -1.60
N TYR A 177 11.07 13.62 -2.27
CA TYR A 177 9.84 13.05 -1.74
C TYR A 177 10.04 12.41 -0.35
N GLY A 178 11.20 11.82 -0.08
CA GLY A 178 11.56 11.32 1.26
C GLY A 178 11.54 12.40 2.36
N PHE A 179 11.78 13.67 2.03
CA PHE A 179 11.63 14.78 2.97
C PHE A 179 10.16 15.07 3.29
N LEU A 180 9.29 15.11 2.27
CA LEU A 180 7.85 15.33 2.44
C LEU A 180 7.23 14.23 3.29
N VAL A 181 7.64 12.99 3.03
CA VAL A 181 7.27 11.80 3.81
C VAL A 181 7.71 11.94 5.26
N LYS A 182 8.95 12.36 5.50
CA LYS A 182 9.46 12.59 6.86
C LYS A 182 8.68 13.68 7.59
N ILE A 183 8.26 14.74 6.91
CA ILE A 183 7.42 15.79 7.51
C ILE A 183 6.05 15.23 7.88
N TYR A 184 5.38 14.49 6.99
CA TYR A 184 4.08 13.90 7.31
C TYR A 184 4.14 12.98 8.53
N PHE A 185 5.14 12.11 8.56
CA PHE A 185 5.43 11.26 9.70
C PHE A 185 5.82 12.03 10.97
N GLN A 186 5.94 13.34 10.92
CA GLN A 186 6.02 14.19 12.11
C GLN A 186 4.68 14.87 12.40
N THR A 187 3.83 15.08 11.39
CA THR A 187 2.46 15.62 11.47
C THR A 187 1.39 14.52 11.29
N LYS A 188 1.16 13.71 12.34
CA LYS A 188 0.28 12.51 12.35
C LYS A 188 -1.16 12.72 11.81
N HIS A 189 -1.66 13.96 11.76
CA HIS A 189 -3.06 14.28 11.43
C HIS A 189 -3.23 15.19 10.20
N GLY A 190 -2.27 15.15 9.27
CA GLY A 190 -2.28 15.98 8.07
C GLY A 190 -1.68 17.37 8.31
N PHE A 191 -1.73 18.22 7.27
CA PHE A 191 -1.11 19.52 7.29
C PHE A 191 -2.10 20.60 7.73
N LYS A 192 -1.67 21.47 8.65
CA LYS A 192 -2.36 22.74 8.91
C LYS A 192 -1.60 23.86 8.20
N MET A 193 -2.25 24.45 7.21
CA MET A 193 -1.70 25.58 6.48
C MET A 193 -1.66 26.81 7.39
N ILE A 194 -0.54 27.52 7.39
CA ILE A 194 -0.41 28.81 8.07
C ILE A 194 -0.29 29.87 6.99
N GLN A 195 -1.08 30.93 7.09
CA GLN A 195 -0.86 32.15 6.33
C GLN A 195 -0.03 33.12 7.19
N PRO A 196 1.30 33.18 7.00
CA PRO A 196 2.13 34.10 7.75
C PRO A 196 1.76 35.54 7.37
N THR A 197 1.66 36.41 8.37
CA THR A 197 1.53 37.86 8.17
C THR A 197 2.80 38.41 7.49
N ASP A 198 2.74 39.58 6.85
CA ASP A 198 3.90 40.18 6.19
C ASP A 198 5.08 40.36 7.15
N THR A 199 4.80 40.73 8.40
CA THR A 199 5.79 40.80 9.48
C THR A 199 6.44 39.44 9.76
N ALA A 200 5.65 38.36 9.81
CA ALA A 200 6.18 37.01 10.03
C ALA A 200 7.00 36.50 8.84
N LYS A 201 6.60 36.84 7.60
CA LYS A 201 7.38 36.51 6.40
C LYS A 201 8.76 37.16 6.43
N ILE A 202 8.86 38.42 6.84
CA ILE A 202 10.14 39.15 6.97
C ILE A 202 10.98 38.55 8.11
N LEU A 203 10.39 38.36 9.30
CA LEU A 203 11.09 37.85 10.48
C LEU A 203 11.60 36.41 10.29
N TRP A 204 10.88 35.59 9.53
CA TRP A 204 11.23 34.18 9.30
C TRP A 204 11.80 33.92 7.90
N GLN A 205 12.04 34.96 7.11
CA GLN A 205 12.64 34.91 5.77
C GLN A 205 11.88 33.95 4.82
N PHE A 206 10.55 34.03 4.79
CA PHE A 206 9.73 33.24 3.87
C PHE A 206 9.62 33.92 2.51
N ASN A 207 9.75 33.14 1.42
CA ASN A 207 9.45 33.63 0.09
C ASN A 207 7.94 33.54 -0.19
N ASP A 208 7.41 34.41 -1.05
CA ASP A 208 5.99 34.35 -1.46
C ASP A 208 5.62 33.07 -2.23
N THR A 209 6.64 32.37 -2.75
CA THR A 209 6.50 31.04 -3.36
C THR A 209 6.34 29.93 -2.34
N ASP A 210 6.66 30.17 -1.07
CA ASP A 210 6.65 29.13 -0.05
C ASP A 210 5.23 28.91 0.50
N VAL A 211 4.95 27.65 0.84
CA VAL A 211 3.77 27.23 1.58
C VAL A 211 4.24 26.82 2.97
N ALA A 212 3.88 27.62 3.97
CA ALA A 212 4.20 27.36 5.36
C ALA A 212 3.18 26.41 5.97
N ILE A 213 3.66 25.31 6.55
CA ILE A 213 2.84 24.35 7.29
C ILE A 213 3.29 24.27 8.75
N LEU A 214 2.34 24.05 9.65
CA LEU A 214 2.68 23.70 11.02
C LEU A 214 3.26 22.28 11.04
N LYS A 215 4.52 22.16 11.46
CA LYS A 215 5.23 20.88 11.52
C LYS A 215 5.12 20.21 12.88
N ASP A 216 5.28 20.98 13.96
CA ASP A 216 5.21 20.45 15.33
C ASP A 216 5.01 21.60 16.34
N VAL A 217 4.54 21.28 17.54
CA VAL A 217 4.49 22.19 18.69
C VAL A 217 5.27 21.55 19.83
N VAL A 218 6.51 22.01 20.01
CA VAL A 218 7.41 21.48 21.04
C VAL A 218 7.25 22.27 22.33
N GLN A 219 6.87 21.60 23.41
CA GLN A 219 6.88 22.22 24.74
C GLN A 219 8.29 22.14 25.33
N MET A 220 8.88 23.30 25.60
CA MET A 220 10.16 23.39 26.29
C MET A 220 9.99 23.03 27.77
N ARG A 221 11.11 22.65 28.42
CA ARG A 221 11.16 22.45 29.88
C ARG A 221 10.70 23.66 30.68
N SER A 222 10.79 24.86 30.10
CA SER A 222 10.29 26.13 30.67
C SER A 222 8.78 26.33 30.55
N GLY A 223 8.04 25.37 29.97
CA GLY A 223 6.60 25.47 29.72
C GLY A 223 6.23 26.24 28.45
N ARG A 224 7.16 26.98 27.84
CA ARG A 224 6.94 27.67 26.55
C ARG A 224 6.76 26.67 25.41
N LYS A 225 5.76 26.89 24.57
CA LYS A 225 5.52 26.11 23.34
C LYS A 225 6.19 26.80 22.15
N ILE A 226 7.05 26.08 21.45
CA ILE A 226 7.69 26.54 20.21
C ILE A 226 7.03 25.83 19.04
N MET A 227 6.45 26.62 18.13
CA MET A 227 5.95 26.12 16.85
C MET A 227 7.12 25.91 15.90
N ARG A 228 7.24 24.69 15.36
CA ARG A 228 8.15 24.40 14.25
C ARG A 228 7.35 24.51 12.96
N ILE A 229 7.84 25.30 12.02
CA ILE A 229 7.22 25.50 10.71
C ILE A 229 8.04 24.74 9.67
N GLY A 230 7.35 23.98 8.83
CA GLY A 230 7.91 23.39 7.62
C GLY A 230 7.62 24.30 6.42
N LEU A 231 8.55 24.36 5.47
CA LEU A 231 8.37 25.07 4.21
C LEU A 231 8.25 24.08 3.06
N PHE A 232 7.27 24.33 2.20
CA PHE A 232 7.06 23.62 0.94
C PHE A 232 7.23 24.63 -0.19
N GLU A 233 8.03 24.31 -1.20
CA GLU A 233 8.09 25.11 -2.43
C GLU A 233 6.76 24.95 -3.19
N LYS A 234 6.35 25.98 -3.94
CA LYS A 234 5.22 25.90 -4.89
C LYS A 234 5.52 24.83 -5.94
N TRP A 235 4.54 23.99 -6.25
CA TRP A 235 4.69 22.96 -7.28
C TRP A 235 4.19 23.44 -8.62
N ASP A 236 4.90 23.03 -9.67
CA ASP A 236 4.44 23.17 -11.04
C ASP A 236 3.44 22.05 -11.40
N GLU A 237 2.77 22.20 -12.55
CA GLU A 237 1.78 21.23 -13.01
C GLU A 237 2.39 19.84 -13.28
N VAL A 238 3.63 19.78 -13.75
CA VAL A 238 4.31 18.52 -14.05
C VAL A 238 4.56 17.72 -12.78
N GLU A 239 4.93 18.41 -11.70
CA GLU A 239 5.15 17.82 -10.38
C GLU A 239 3.85 17.26 -9.80
N ILE A 240 2.73 17.95 -10.03
CA ILE A 240 1.41 17.49 -9.62
C ILE A 240 0.97 16.26 -10.42
N VAL A 241 1.17 16.24 -11.74
CA VAL A 241 0.86 15.05 -12.58
C VAL A 241 1.68 13.84 -12.13
N LEU A 242 2.98 14.03 -11.88
CA LEU A 242 3.85 12.96 -11.38
C LEU A 242 3.40 12.43 -10.02
N LEU A 243 2.83 13.29 -9.15
CA LEU A 243 2.25 12.86 -7.88
C LEU A 243 1.05 11.95 -8.08
N ILE A 244 0.12 12.34 -8.98
CA ILE A 244 -1.08 11.57 -9.31
C ILE A 244 -0.70 10.19 -9.88
N ASP A 245 0.23 10.13 -10.81
CA ASP A 245 0.69 8.86 -11.40
C ASP A 245 1.25 7.91 -10.33
N ARG A 246 1.93 8.47 -9.32
CA ARG A 246 2.45 7.69 -8.21
C ARG A 246 1.34 7.24 -7.27
N ILE A 247 0.35 8.10 -6.96
CA ILE A 247 -0.88 7.72 -6.22
C ILE A 247 -1.51 6.50 -6.88
N LYS A 248 -1.72 6.58 -8.19
CA LYS A 248 -2.30 5.51 -8.99
C LYS A 248 -1.48 4.22 -8.90
N GLY A 249 -0.18 4.28 -9.16
CA GLY A 249 0.66 3.08 -9.12
C GLY A 249 0.70 2.40 -7.74
N TRP A 250 0.64 3.18 -6.66
CA TRP A 250 0.54 2.63 -5.30
C TRP A 250 -0.82 1.97 -5.05
N SER A 251 -1.89 2.68 -5.40
CA SER A 251 -3.27 2.21 -5.33
C SER A 251 -3.47 0.85 -6.02
N GLU A 252 -2.92 0.69 -7.22
CA GLU A 252 -3.00 -0.57 -7.99
C GLU A 252 -2.34 -1.74 -7.26
N VAL A 253 -1.13 -1.56 -6.73
CA VAL A 253 -0.42 -2.62 -6.00
C VAL A 253 -1.09 -2.93 -4.67
N MET A 254 -1.61 -1.92 -3.96
CA MET A 254 -2.36 -2.15 -2.73
C MET A 254 -3.62 -2.98 -2.98
N ASN A 255 -4.36 -2.68 -4.04
CA ASN A 255 -5.54 -3.48 -4.41
C ASN A 255 -5.16 -4.92 -4.76
N GLU A 256 -4.04 -5.12 -5.45
CA GLU A 256 -3.52 -6.46 -5.75
C GLU A 256 -3.24 -7.25 -4.46
N ILE A 257 -2.58 -6.61 -3.49
CA ILE A 257 -2.26 -7.20 -2.17
C ILE A 257 -3.53 -7.50 -1.39
N ILE A 258 -4.43 -6.53 -1.26
CA ILE A 258 -5.71 -6.68 -0.52
C ILE A 258 -6.52 -7.80 -1.13
N GLY A 259 -6.70 -7.80 -2.45
CA GLY A 259 -7.43 -8.86 -3.15
C GLY A 259 -6.79 -10.24 -2.99
N ALA A 260 -5.46 -10.34 -2.98
CA ALA A 260 -4.78 -11.61 -2.70
C ALA A 260 -5.02 -12.10 -1.27
N GLN A 261 -5.03 -11.19 -0.30
CA GLN A 261 -5.27 -11.48 1.11
C GLN A 261 -6.71 -11.88 1.38
N LEU A 262 -7.69 -11.19 0.77
CA LEU A 262 -9.09 -11.58 0.84
C LEU A 262 -9.33 -12.97 0.24
N ARG A 263 -8.75 -13.26 -0.95
CA ARG A 263 -8.80 -14.60 -1.55
C ARG A 263 -8.21 -15.67 -0.65
N TYR A 264 -7.13 -15.36 0.07
CA TYR A 264 -6.54 -16.28 1.04
C TYR A 264 -7.43 -16.52 2.26
N LEU A 265 -8.06 -15.47 2.78
CA LEU A 265 -9.00 -15.58 3.90
C LEU A 265 -10.23 -16.44 3.53
N ASP A 266 -10.71 -16.32 2.29
CA ASP A 266 -11.80 -17.15 1.78
C ASP A 266 -11.36 -18.58 1.43
N ASN A 267 -10.18 -18.72 0.83
CA ASN A 267 -9.58 -19.99 0.46
C ASN A 267 -8.05 -19.96 0.64
N PRO A 268 -7.52 -20.53 1.74
CA PRO A 268 -6.09 -20.54 2.03
C PRO A 268 -5.20 -21.23 0.98
N ASN A 269 -5.81 -21.96 0.04
CA ASN A 269 -5.13 -22.68 -1.02
C ASN A 269 -5.55 -22.19 -2.42
N PHE A 270 -6.06 -20.96 -2.56
CA PHE A 270 -6.53 -20.39 -3.83
C PHE A 270 -5.49 -20.48 -4.97
N ILE A 271 -4.19 -20.47 -4.63
CA ILE A 271 -3.10 -20.55 -5.59
C ILE A 271 -3.02 -21.92 -6.30
N VAL A 272 -3.54 -22.98 -5.68
CA VAL A 272 -3.51 -24.35 -6.22
C VAL A 272 -4.31 -24.49 -7.51
N PRO A 273 -5.62 -24.17 -7.56
CA PRO A 273 -6.37 -24.20 -8.80
C PRO A 273 -5.84 -23.19 -9.82
N MET A 274 -5.31 -22.03 -9.39
CA MET A 274 -4.72 -21.03 -10.27
C MET A 274 -3.51 -21.57 -11.05
N VAL A 275 -2.52 -22.14 -10.36
CA VAL A 275 -1.31 -22.71 -10.98
C VAL A 275 -1.64 -23.92 -11.86
N ARG A 276 -2.62 -24.74 -11.46
CA ARG A 276 -3.11 -25.87 -12.28
C ARG A 276 -3.76 -25.41 -13.59
N ARG A 277 -4.49 -24.30 -13.57
CA ARG A 277 -5.04 -23.67 -14.80
C ARG A 277 -3.93 -23.22 -15.72
N LEU A 278 -2.92 -22.49 -15.22
CA LEU A 278 -1.78 -22.04 -16.02
C LEU A 278 -1.10 -23.20 -16.76
N LYS A 279 -0.81 -24.30 -16.04
CA LYS A 279 -0.22 -25.50 -16.66
C LYS A 279 -1.12 -26.11 -17.73
N THR A 280 -2.43 -26.08 -17.52
CA THR A 280 -3.41 -26.61 -18.46
C THR A 280 -3.53 -25.72 -19.70
N ASP A 281 -3.52 -24.41 -19.53
CA ASP A 281 -3.59 -23.44 -20.64
C ASP A 281 -2.33 -23.50 -21.50
N GLU A 282 -1.15 -23.65 -20.89
CA GLU A 282 0.11 -23.90 -21.60
C GLU A 282 0.05 -25.19 -22.43
N TYR A 283 -0.49 -26.27 -21.86
CA TYR A 283 -0.69 -27.53 -22.57
C TYR A 283 -1.63 -27.35 -23.78
N ILE A 284 -2.78 -26.71 -23.59
CA ILE A 284 -3.77 -26.47 -24.67
C ILE A 284 -3.14 -25.63 -25.77
N LYS A 285 -2.39 -24.58 -25.41
CA LYS A 285 -1.70 -23.71 -26.38
C LYS A 285 -0.65 -24.46 -27.20
N ASN A 286 0.09 -25.37 -26.57
CA ASN A 286 1.17 -26.11 -27.21
C ASN A 286 0.69 -27.31 -28.03
N THR A 287 -0.45 -27.91 -27.68
CA THR A 287 -0.96 -29.13 -28.34
C THR A 287 -2.17 -28.89 -29.25
N GLY A 288 -2.87 -27.76 -29.07
CA GLY A 288 -4.16 -27.50 -29.72
C GLY A 288 -5.33 -28.34 -29.17
N VAL A 289 -5.08 -29.24 -28.22
CA VAL A 289 -6.07 -30.18 -27.70
C VAL A 289 -6.79 -29.59 -26.50
N LYS A 290 -8.12 -29.47 -26.59
CA LYS A 290 -8.97 -29.06 -25.46
C LYS A 290 -9.46 -30.30 -24.69
N PRO A 291 -9.11 -30.45 -23.40
CA PRO A 291 -9.57 -31.59 -22.60
C PRO A 291 -11.09 -31.53 -22.37
N GLY A 292 -11.75 -32.67 -22.52
CA GLY A 292 -13.15 -32.86 -22.15
C GLY A 292 -13.35 -32.75 -20.63
N ARG A 293 -14.57 -32.41 -20.21
CA ARG A 293 -14.91 -32.18 -18.78
C ARG A 293 -14.51 -33.33 -17.85
N ASN A 294 -14.58 -34.57 -18.33
CA ASN A 294 -14.32 -35.79 -17.56
C ASN A 294 -12.91 -36.36 -17.74
N ASP A 295 -12.10 -35.76 -18.62
CA ASP A 295 -10.75 -36.23 -18.92
C ASP A 295 -9.82 -35.91 -17.75
N LYS A 296 -8.69 -36.63 -17.67
CA LYS A 296 -7.63 -36.30 -16.70
C LYS A 296 -7.11 -34.89 -16.97
N CYS A 297 -6.91 -34.10 -15.92
CA CYS A 297 -6.33 -32.77 -16.07
C CYS A 297 -4.90 -32.87 -16.65
N PRO A 298 -4.59 -32.12 -17.72
CA PRO A 298 -3.23 -32.03 -18.26
C PRO A 298 -2.20 -31.49 -17.26
N CYS A 299 -2.66 -30.82 -16.22
CA CYS A 299 -1.83 -30.33 -15.13
C CYS A 299 -1.19 -31.43 -14.24
N GLU A 300 -1.56 -32.70 -14.42
CA GLU A 300 -1.05 -33.86 -13.64
C GLU A 300 -1.48 -33.88 -12.15
N SER A 301 -2.60 -33.23 -11.84
CA SER A 301 -3.19 -33.21 -10.49
C SER A 301 -3.87 -34.53 -10.09
N ASN A 302 -3.94 -35.51 -11.00
CA ASN A 302 -4.78 -36.73 -10.90
C ASN A 302 -6.30 -36.47 -10.80
N LEU A 303 -6.74 -35.21 -10.90
CA LEU A 303 -8.15 -34.84 -10.92
C LEU A 303 -8.71 -34.80 -12.33
N LYS A 304 -10.04 -34.91 -12.46
CA LYS A 304 -10.75 -34.62 -13.71
C LYS A 304 -10.65 -33.13 -14.05
N TYR A 305 -10.56 -32.76 -15.32
CA TYR A 305 -10.42 -31.37 -15.78
C TYR A 305 -11.46 -30.43 -15.16
N LYS A 306 -12.75 -30.82 -15.13
CA LYS A 306 -13.81 -30.05 -14.48
C LYS A 306 -13.53 -29.78 -13.00
N LYS A 307 -13.08 -30.79 -12.25
CA LYS A 307 -12.79 -30.68 -10.80
C LYS A 307 -11.47 -29.97 -10.50
N CYS A 308 -10.56 -29.96 -11.46
CA CYS A 308 -9.24 -29.39 -11.27
C CYS A 308 -9.19 -27.89 -11.58
N CYS A 309 -9.86 -27.49 -12.66
CA CYS A 309 -9.77 -26.14 -13.20
C CYS A 309 -11.06 -25.33 -12.98
N PHE A 310 -12.18 -25.92 -12.53
CA PHE A 310 -13.45 -25.19 -12.35
C PHE A 310 -14.07 -25.40 -10.95
N SER A 311 -13.28 -25.89 -10.00
CA SER A 311 -13.62 -26.01 -8.57
C SER A 311 -12.66 -25.14 -7.77
#